data_AF-A0A0A8X327-F1
#
_entry.id   AF-A0A0A8X327-F1
#
_cell.length_a   1.000
_cell.length_b   1.000
_cell.length_c   1.000
_cell.angle_alpha   90.00
_cell.angle_beta   90.00
_cell.angle_gamma   90.00
#
_symmetry.space_group_name_H-M   'P 1'
#
loop_
_entity.id
_entity.type
_entity.pdbx_description
1 polymer ?
#
loop_
_entity_poly.entity_id
_entity_poly.type
_entity_poly.pdbx_seq_one_letter_code
_entity_poly.pdbx_strand_id
1 'polypeptide(L)'
;MNRIHLEPTETLCTRLTWDIKWIADFESPWGIIEKIKHANLIPSKELLKICGTAHVKGLKSNIGWNHRELLTLKGIDDKQFKHYFGFSIKEYNNNLIDMLCKPLFDGKTNVNKYFHNSLYICPTCIKKGYHSIIHQLKIIDECPFHNQKLIQACERCSRWYRNDFGYEITNKATPPFHCNCGNGYLEENDELFPNWYSPRMEDIKSIELRSWLTLNEEELKVLQGTYFLHHKDFPLQNNLLKKMITLVSDIPHIKSGRMVSNGSISFSNIKGNMVPLLLLDSFPYRNPYLNVIDEIFLSTRQTIKAISRKIRKEVYKYHRSCLKRMKNHLRVSEEDNSFFCPVAFAYLESRKNLQGFNEATSVDNRYAYEDRINDRGFDIANRIDRNLILTMTKDLIRSDNFNFNVPKLEWVINRVIAHLYSHHFNSLLNSLSTKNRENTSVDYIKYKNLNQILIVNSRLDNCDKIYWVDYIPDYSKLITKYSELCPNKSVKQRRIKTSEKNYNPRKLAIEKLDSRRKN
;
A
#
# COMPACT_ATOMS: atom_id res chain seq x y z
N MET A 1 -68.91 -8.70 35.21
CA MET A 1 -67.46 -8.75 35.53
C MET A 1 -66.72 -7.99 34.47
N ASN A 2 -66.10 -6.89 34.88
CA ASN A 2 -65.59 -5.82 34.03
C ASN A 2 -64.37 -6.26 33.22
N ARG A 3 -64.45 -6.04 31.89
CA ARG A 3 -63.26 -5.93 31.05
C ARG A 3 -62.57 -4.61 31.38
N ILE A 4 -61.44 -4.68 32.06
CA ILE A 4 -60.56 -3.52 32.23
C ILE A 4 -59.82 -3.35 30.90
N HIS A 5 -60.26 -2.37 30.11
CA HIS A 5 -59.45 -1.78 29.07
C HIS A 5 -58.28 -1.07 29.75
N LEU A 6 -57.08 -1.64 29.66
CA LEU A 6 -55.86 -0.90 29.92
C LEU A 6 -55.57 -0.05 28.68
N GLU A 7 -55.73 1.26 28.81
CA GLU A 7 -55.21 2.22 27.83
C GLU A 7 -53.68 2.08 27.74
N PRO A 8 -53.07 2.15 26.54
CA PRO A 8 -51.64 2.11 26.38
C PRO A 8 -51.07 3.49 26.74
N THR A 9 -50.89 3.72 28.04
CA THR A 9 -50.11 4.83 28.57
C THR A 9 -48.77 4.28 29.09
N GLU A 10 -47.69 4.96 28.71
CA GLU A 10 -46.28 4.56 28.81
C GLU A 10 -45.82 3.52 27.78
N THR A 11 -45.18 4.04 26.72
CA THR A 11 -44.28 3.32 25.86
C THR A 11 -43.31 2.51 26.73
N LEU A 12 -43.46 1.18 26.73
CA LEU A 12 -42.41 0.25 27.12
C LEU A 12 -41.17 0.59 26.29
N CYS A 13 -40.34 1.50 26.79
CA CYS A 13 -38.97 1.67 26.33
C CYS A 13 -38.33 0.31 26.53
N THR A 14 -38.13 -0.43 25.44
CA THR A 14 -37.33 -1.65 25.42
C THR A 14 -35.99 -1.31 26.04
N ARG A 15 -35.81 -1.69 27.31
CA ARG A 15 -34.59 -1.41 28.04
C ARG A 15 -33.53 -2.34 27.47
N LEU A 16 -32.65 -1.80 26.63
CA LEU A 16 -31.51 -2.54 26.12
C LEU A 16 -30.56 -2.87 27.29
N THR A 17 -30.06 -4.09 27.31
CA THR A 17 -29.06 -4.57 28.27
C THR A 17 -27.67 -4.11 27.82
N TRP A 18 -27.03 -3.31 28.67
CA TRP A 18 -25.66 -2.84 28.44
C TRP A 18 -24.99 -2.42 29.75
N ASP A 19 -23.70 -2.73 29.88
CA ASP A 19 -22.83 -2.19 30.93
C ASP A 19 -21.59 -1.57 30.27
N ILE A 20 -21.33 -0.30 30.57
CA ILE A 20 -20.17 0.44 30.06
C ILE A 20 -18.84 -0.22 30.46
N LYS A 21 -18.80 -0.95 31.58
CA LYS A 21 -17.62 -1.69 32.05
C LYS A 21 -17.21 -2.84 31.13
N TRP A 22 -18.07 -3.23 30.19
CA TRP A 22 -17.74 -4.23 29.19
C TRP A 22 -16.81 -3.72 28.10
N ILE A 23 -16.59 -2.41 28.00
CA ILE A 23 -15.61 -1.82 27.07
C ILE A 23 -14.22 -1.94 27.70
N ALA A 24 -13.35 -2.69 27.05
CA ALA A 24 -11.95 -2.83 27.45
C ALA A 24 -11.03 -1.82 26.74
N ASP A 25 -9.77 -1.71 27.18
CA ASP A 25 -8.81 -0.83 26.53
C ASP A 25 -8.62 -1.21 25.06
N PHE A 26 -8.55 -0.20 24.20
CA PHE A 26 -8.42 -0.34 22.74
C PHE A 26 -9.53 -1.18 22.09
N GLU A 27 -10.66 -1.42 22.76
CA GLU A 27 -11.73 -2.18 22.14
C GLU A 27 -12.30 -1.44 20.95
N SER A 28 -12.46 -2.13 19.83
CA SER A 28 -12.97 -1.53 18.60
C SER A 28 -14.49 -1.34 18.63
N PRO A 29 -15.06 -0.42 17.83
CA PRO A 29 -16.50 -0.38 17.56
C PRO A 29 -17.11 -1.72 17.16
N TRP A 30 -16.40 -2.55 16.40
CA TRP A 30 -16.89 -3.88 16.02
C TRP A 30 -17.11 -4.77 17.25
N GLY A 31 -16.13 -4.86 18.15
CA GLY A 31 -16.23 -5.66 19.38
C GLY A 31 -17.40 -5.19 20.27
N ILE A 32 -17.50 -3.88 20.48
CA ILE A 32 -18.60 -3.24 21.23
C ILE A 32 -19.96 -3.59 20.62
N ILE A 33 -20.11 -3.44 19.30
CA ILE A 33 -21.37 -3.71 18.62
C ILE A 33 -21.77 -5.19 18.71
N GLU A 34 -20.80 -6.11 18.58
CA GLU A 34 -21.07 -7.54 18.72
C GLU A 34 -21.47 -7.91 20.16
N LYS A 35 -20.88 -7.28 21.19
CA LYS A 35 -21.32 -7.42 22.59
C LYS A 35 -22.75 -6.89 22.81
N ILE A 36 -23.08 -5.72 22.26
CA ILE A 36 -24.45 -5.17 22.32
C ILE A 36 -25.44 -6.13 21.67
N LYS A 37 -25.13 -6.63 20.47
CA LYS A 37 -25.96 -7.61 19.77
C LYS A 37 -26.14 -8.87 20.60
N HIS A 38 -25.08 -9.36 21.24
CA HIS A 38 -25.12 -10.53 22.10
C HIS A 38 -26.04 -10.34 23.32
N ALA A 39 -25.82 -9.26 24.09
CA ALA A 39 -26.57 -9.00 25.31
C ALA A 39 -28.07 -8.74 25.09
N ASN A 40 -28.45 -8.37 23.87
CA ASN A 40 -29.83 -8.02 23.52
C ASN A 40 -30.48 -9.01 22.55
N LEU A 41 -29.75 -10.04 22.10
CA LEU A 41 -30.20 -11.01 21.09
C LEU A 41 -30.72 -10.34 19.79
N ILE A 42 -30.17 -9.19 19.42
CA ILE A 42 -30.60 -8.44 18.23
C ILE A 42 -29.68 -8.68 17.03
N PRO A 43 -30.25 -8.83 15.81
CA PRO A 43 -29.46 -8.86 14.59
C PRO A 43 -28.96 -7.46 14.21
N SER A 44 -27.94 -7.42 13.36
CA SER A 44 -27.32 -6.20 12.85
C SER A 44 -28.30 -5.17 12.25
N LYS A 45 -29.33 -5.63 11.54
CA LYS A 45 -30.36 -4.76 10.93
C LYS A 45 -31.20 -4.04 11.98
N GLU A 46 -31.47 -4.69 13.11
CA GLU A 46 -32.25 -4.10 14.20
C GLU A 46 -31.43 -3.03 14.93
N LEU A 47 -30.15 -3.29 15.20
CA LEU A 47 -29.24 -2.29 15.74
C LEU A 47 -29.22 -1.01 14.88
N LEU A 48 -29.16 -1.14 13.55
CA LEU A 48 -29.21 0.02 12.63
C LEU A 48 -30.58 0.73 12.61
N LYS A 49 -31.68 0.05 12.91
CA LYS A 49 -32.98 0.71 13.10
C LYS A 49 -33.03 1.52 14.39
N ILE A 50 -32.38 1.01 15.45
CA ILE A 50 -32.31 1.67 16.76
C ILE A 50 -31.37 2.87 16.69
N CYS A 51 -30.12 2.64 16.26
CA CYS A 51 -29.03 3.61 16.35
C CYS A 51 -28.56 4.20 15.01
N GLY A 52 -29.22 3.90 13.89
CA GLY A 52 -28.85 4.47 12.60
C GLY A 52 -29.27 5.94 12.45
N THR A 53 -28.59 6.67 11.55
CA THR A 53 -29.05 8.01 11.13
C THR A 53 -30.44 7.98 10.50
N ALA A 54 -31.13 9.12 10.46
CA ALA A 54 -32.45 9.23 9.82
C ALA A 54 -32.46 8.67 8.39
N HIS A 55 -31.40 8.93 7.62
CA HIS A 55 -31.21 8.36 6.28
C HIS A 55 -31.17 6.83 6.33
N VAL A 56 -30.30 6.26 7.18
CA VAL A 56 -30.13 4.80 7.32
C VAL A 56 -31.41 4.11 7.77
N LYS A 57 -32.16 4.70 8.71
CA LYS A 57 -33.45 4.16 9.18
C LYS A 57 -34.51 4.13 8.08
N GLY A 58 -34.45 5.06 7.13
CA GLY A 58 -35.38 5.13 5.99
C GLY A 58 -35.10 4.12 4.86
N LEU A 59 -33.94 3.45 4.87
CA LEU A 59 -33.57 2.49 3.82
C LEU A 59 -34.35 1.18 3.96
N LYS A 60 -35.13 0.85 2.93
CA LYS A 60 -35.91 -0.41 2.84
C LYS A 60 -35.09 -1.60 2.33
N SER A 61 -34.00 -1.34 1.61
CA SER A 61 -33.13 -2.33 0.96
C SER A 61 -31.80 -2.52 1.71
N ASN A 62 -30.84 -3.22 1.10
CA ASN A 62 -29.50 -3.40 1.64
C ASN A 62 -28.81 -2.05 1.86
N ILE A 63 -28.31 -1.83 3.08
CA ILE A 63 -27.64 -0.59 3.44
C ILE A 63 -26.24 -0.59 2.82
N GLY A 64 -25.86 0.49 2.13
CA GLY A 64 -24.57 0.62 1.45
C GLY A 64 -23.38 0.56 2.41
N TRP A 65 -22.21 0.11 1.93
CA TRP A 65 -20.97 -0.04 2.72
C TRP A 65 -20.58 1.23 3.50
N ASN A 66 -20.70 2.40 2.87
CA ASN A 66 -20.39 3.70 3.48
C ASN A 66 -21.19 4.00 4.78
N HIS A 67 -22.32 3.34 4.99
CA HIS A 67 -23.16 3.51 6.17
C HIS A 67 -23.01 2.36 7.18
N ARG A 68 -22.22 1.33 6.85
CA ARG A 68 -22.01 0.15 7.70
C ARG A 68 -20.58 0.01 8.18
N GLU A 69 -19.63 0.65 7.51
CA GLU A 69 -18.22 0.65 7.92
C GLU A 69 -18.06 1.27 9.31
N LEU A 70 -17.13 0.70 10.09
CA LEU A 70 -16.97 0.99 11.52
C LEU A 70 -15.75 1.84 11.84
N LEU A 71 -15.00 2.31 10.83
CA LEU A 71 -13.88 3.23 11.04
C LEU A 71 -14.38 4.67 11.22
N THR A 72 -15.33 5.13 10.39
CA THR A 72 -15.86 6.50 10.48
C THR A 72 -17.27 6.56 11.06
N LEU A 73 -17.94 5.41 11.20
CA LEU A 73 -19.26 5.27 11.85
C LEU A 73 -20.31 6.20 11.24
N LYS A 74 -20.21 6.51 9.94
CA LYS A 74 -21.07 7.48 9.24
C LYS A 74 -22.55 7.14 9.30
N GLY A 75 -22.89 5.84 9.35
CA GLY A 75 -24.28 5.40 9.42
C GLY A 75 -24.91 5.42 10.80
N ILE A 76 -24.12 5.63 11.87
CA ILE A 76 -24.61 5.64 13.26
C ILE A 76 -25.00 7.06 13.67
N ASP A 77 -26.16 7.19 14.29
CA ASP A 77 -26.59 8.38 15.01
C ASP A 77 -26.04 8.31 16.44
N ASP A 78 -24.99 9.09 16.68
CA ASP A 78 -24.28 9.08 17.95
C ASP A 78 -25.10 9.64 19.11
N LYS A 79 -26.07 10.53 18.85
CA LYS A 79 -26.97 11.04 19.91
C LYS A 79 -27.89 9.92 20.39
N GLN A 80 -28.44 9.15 19.46
CA GLN A 80 -29.28 8.00 19.81
C GLN A 80 -28.45 6.89 20.45
N PHE A 81 -27.27 6.61 19.92
CA PHE A 81 -26.36 5.63 20.52
C PHE A 81 -26.04 5.99 21.98
N LYS A 82 -25.69 7.25 22.23
CA LYS A 82 -25.42 7.77 23.59
C LYS A 82 -26.65 7.72 24.49
N HIS A 83 -27.84 7.97 23.95
CA HIS A 83 -29.09 7.85 24.71
C HIS A 83 -29.32 6.41 25.21
N TYR A 84 -29.10 5.40 24.37
CA TYR A 84 -29.34 4.00 24.73
C TYR A 84 -28.22 3.37 25.56
N PHE A 85 -26.96 3.71 25.29
CA PHE A 85 -25.80 3.00 25.86
C PHE A 85 -24.98 3.85 26.84
N GLY A 86 -25.32 5.13 27.02
CA GLY A 86 -24.69 6.02 27.99
C GLY A 86 -23.34 6.61 27.57
N PHE A 87 -22.85 6.35 26.35
CA PHE A 87 -21.58 6.91 25.84
C PHE A 87 -21.61 7.19 24.34
N SER A 88 -20.68 8.04 23.88
CA SER A 88 -20.48 8.30 22.44
C SER A 88 -19.50 7.29 21.86
N ILE A 89 -19.99 6.41 20.98
CA ILE A 89 -19.11 5.47 20.27
C ILE A 89 -18.22 6.19 19.25
N LYS A 90 -18.69 7.31 18.69
CA LYS A 90 -17.88 8.11 17.76
C LYS A 90 -16.73 8.81 18.47
N GLU A 91 -16.99 9.47 19.59
CA GLU A 91 -15.95 10.13 20.39
C GLU A 91 -14.92 9.12 20.87
N TYR A 92 -15.37 7.99 21.43
CA TYR A 92 -14.49 6.90 21.86
C TYR A 92 -13.61 6.38 20.71
N ASN A 93 -14.19 6.08 19.54
CA ASN A 93 -13.44 5.59 18.39
C ASN A 93 -12.47 6.64 17.82
N ASN A 94 -12.89 7.90 17.75
CA ASN A 94 -12.04 9.00 17.29
C ASN A 94 -10.84 9.18 18.23
N ASN A 95 -11.03 9.10 19.55
CA ASN A 95 -9.92 9.18 20.50
C ASN A 95 -8.90 8.05 20.30
N LEU A 96 -9.37 6.83 20.02
CA LEU A 96 -8.48 5.71 19.71
C LEU A 96 -7.75 5.91 18.38
N ILE A 97 -8.45 6.34 17.32
CA ILE A 97 -7.85 6.62 16.02
C ILE A 97 -6.82 7.73 16.14
N ASP A 98 -7.16 8.84 16.80
CA ASP A 98 -6.27 9.99 17.00
C ASP A 98 -5.03 9.57 17.77
N MET A 99 -5.17 8.79 18.84
CA MET A 99 -4.03 8.26 19.59
C MET A 99 -3.11 7.40 18.72
N LEU A 100 -3.68 6.47 17.94
CA LEU A 100 -2.91 5.53 17.13
C LEU A 100 -2.30 6.18 15.88
N CYS A 101 -2.96 7.20 15.32
CA CYS A 101 -2.51 7.92 14.13
C CYS A 101 -1.76 9.22 14.45
N LYS A 102 -1.70 9.67 15.71
CA LYS A 102 -0.93 10.86 16.13
C LYS A 102 0.50 10.88 15.55
N PRO A 103 1.24 9.74 15.52
CA PRO A 103 2.60 9.75 14.98
C PRO A 103 2.66 9.71 13.45
N LEU A 104 1.53 9.52 12.76
CA LEU A 104 1.50 9.33 11.31
C LEU A 104 1.34 10.64 10.54
N PHE A 105 1.99 10.67 9.38
CA PHE A 105 2.14 11.81 8.48
C PHE A 105 0.91 12.68 8.21
N ASP A 106 -0.24 12.05 7.98
CA ASP A 106 -1.45 12.72 7.46
C ASP A 106 -2.66 12.57 8.39
N GLY A 107 -2.41 12.37 9.70
CA GLY A 107 -3.31 11.93 10.78
C GLY A 107 -4.67 12.65 10.96
N LYS A 108 -5.17 13.36 9.95
CA LYS A 108 -6.47 14.05 9.90
C LYS A 108 -7.27 13.86 8.60
N THR A 109 -6.72 13.33 7.49
CA THR A 109 -7.46 13.38 6.20
C THR A 109 -7.86 12.04 5.57
N ASN A 110 -7.22 10.92 5.89
CA ASN A 110 -7.62 9.62 5.35
C ASN A 110 -7.26 8.41 6.23
N VAL A 111 -8.04 8.16 7.28
CA VAL A 111 -7.86 7.00 8.18
C VAL A 111 -7.80 5.66 7.44
N ASN A 112 -8.51 5.50 6.32
CA ASN A 112 -8.50 4.28 5.50
C ASN A 112 -7.11 3.98 4.89
N LYS A 113 -6.20 4.95 4.89
CA LYS A 113 -4.80 4.72 4.50
C LYS A 113 -4.10 3.82 5.51
N TYR A 114 -4.37 3.95 6.80
CA TYR A 114 -3.69 3.24 7.88
C TYR A 114 -4.46 2.07 8.45
N PHE A 115 -5.78 2.03 8.26
CA PHE A 115 -6.61 0.95 8.77
C PHE A 115 -7.09 0.01 7.65
N HIS A 116 -7.26 -1.26 8.00
CA HIS A 116 -7.91 -2.26 7.16
C HIS A 116 -9.42 -2.00 7.06
N ASN A 117 -9.97 -2.18 5.86
CA ASN A 117 -11.42 -2.20 5.66
C ASN A 117 -12.02 -3.59 5.90
N SER A 118 -11.18 -4.62 5.92
CA SER A 118 -11.55 -6.00 6.25
C SER A 118 -11.35 -6.23 7.73
N LEU A 119 -12.14 -7.10 8.34
CA LEU A 119 -11.96 -7.49 9.73
C LEU A 119 -10.67 -8.33 9.87
N TYR A 120 -9.84 -7.99 10.86
CA TYR A 120 -8.61 -8.69 11.21
C TYR A 120 -8.75 -9.11 12.66
N ILE A 121 -8.74 -10.40 12.92
CA ILE A 121 -9.02 -10.94 14.26
C ILE A 121 -7.79 -11.64 14.82
N CYS A 122 -7.69 -11.61 16.13
CA CYS A 122 -6.81 -12.49 16.89
C CYS A 122 -7.66 -13.67 17.38
N PRO A 123 -7.33 -14.93 17.01
CA PRO A 123 -8.10 -16.12 17.40
C PRO A 123 -8.32 -16.22 18.91
N THR A 124 -7.31 -15.88 19.72
CA THR A 124 -7.41 -15.95 21.19
C THR A 124 -8.26 -14.84 21.78
N CYS A 125 -8.18 -13.61 21.24
CA CYS A 125 -9.00 -12.49 21.72
C CYS A 125 -10.48 -12.71 21.41
N ILE A 126 -10.78 -13.13 20.18
CA ILE A 126 -12.16 -13.21 19.69
C ILE A 126 -12.96 -14.30 20.40
N LYS A 127 -12.29 -15.41 20.76
CA LYS A 127 -12.85 -16.50 21.56
C LYS A 127 -13.42 -16.06 22.90
N LYS A 128 -12.85 -14.99 23.46
CA LYS A 128 -13.28 -14.38 24.72
C LYS A 128 -14.09 -13.09 24.52
N GLY A 129 -14.61 -12.90 23.31
CA GLY A 129 -15.49 -11.79 22.95
C GLY A 129 -14.82 -10.42 22.88
N TYR A 130 -13.52 -10.36 22.59
CA TYR A 130 -12.79 -9.09 22.44
C TYR A 130 -12.22 -8.90 21.04
N HIS A 131 -12.31 -7.68 20.53
CA HIS A 131 -11.63 -7.26 19.30
C HIS A 131 -11.06 -5.85 19.47
N SER A 132 -9.75 -5.71 19.32
CA SER A 132 -9.03 -4.45 19.44
C SER A 132 -9.03 -3.64 18.14
N ILE A 133 -9.11 -2.32 18.22
CA ILE A 133 -8.87 -1.43 17.08
C ILE A 133 -7.42 -1.54 16.57
N ILE A 134 -6.47 -1.94 17.43
CA ILE A 134 -5.07 -2.13 17.04
C ILE A 134 -4.94 -3.24 15.99
N HIS A 135 -5.82 -4.26 16.03
CA HIS A 135 -5.83 -5.32 15.02
C HIS A 135 -6.16 -4.80 13.61
N GLN A 136 -6.78 -3.61 13.51
CA GLN A 136 -7.14 -2.99 12.24
C GLN A 136 -6.01 -2.15 11.65
N LEU A 137 -4.94 -1.85 12.39
CA LEU A 137 -3.82 -1.07 11.88
C LEU A 137 -2.98 -1.87 10.88
N LYS A 138 -2.75 -1.31 9.70
CA LYS A 138 -1.92 -1.90 8.64
C LYS A 138 -0.44 -2.09 9.00
N ILE A 139 0.03 -1.38 10.02
CA ILE A 139 1.41 -1.50 10.49
C ILE A 139 1.58 -2.63 11.52
N ILE A 140 0.49 -3.30 11.89
CA ILE A 140 0.41 -4.39 12.87
C ILE A 140 -0.05 -5.67 12.14
N ASP A 141 0.78 -6.71 12.17
CA ASP A 141 0.48 -8.03 11.61
C ASP A 141 0.29 -9.13 12.68
N GLU A 142 0.65 -8.83 13.93
CA GLU A 142 0.53 -9.71 15.08
C GLU A 142 -0.31 -9.06 16.19
N CYS A 143 -1.09 -9.88 16.89
CA CYS A 143 -1.86 -9.41 18.04
C CYS A 143 -0.92 -8.94 19.15
N PRO A 144 -1.05 -7.68 19.62
CA PRO A 144 -0.15 -7.15 20.63
C PRO A 144 -0.30 -7.80 22.01
N PHE A 145 -1.41 -8.48 22.29
CA PHE A 145 -1.68 -9.13 23.58
C PHE A 145 -1.22 -10.60 23.62
N HIS A 146 -1.15 -11.25 22.45
CA HIS A 146 -0.93 -12.69 22.33
C HIS A 146 0.29 -13.06 21.47
N ASN A 147 0.93 -12.10 20.79
CA ASN A 147 2.09 -12.30 19.89
C ASN A 147 1.83 -13.40 18.85
N GLN A 148 0.62 -13.39 18.27
CA GLN A 148 0.24 -14.34 17.23
C GLN A 148 -0.29 -13.59 16.01
N LYS A 149 -0.08 -14.16 14.83
CA LYS A 149 -0.48 -13.56 13.56
C LYS A 149 -1.98 -13.28 13.52
N LEU A 150 -2.35 -12.08 13.08
CA LEU A 150 -3.74 -11.70 12.83
C LEU A 150 -4.26 -12.43 11.58
N ILE A 151 -5.50 -12.89 11.63
CA ILE A 151 -6.16 -13.57 10.51
C ILE A 151 -7.27 -12.71 9.93
N GLN A 152 -7.42 -12.75 8.61
CA GLN A 152 -8.43 -11.97 7.86
C GLN A 152 -9.46 -12.86 7.15
N ALA A 153 -9.63 -14.09 7.64
CA ALA A 153 -10.65 -15.00 7.14
C ALA A 153 -11.10 -15.99 8.21
N CYS A 154 -12.30 -16.51 7.98
CA CYS A 154 -12.88 -17.57 8.77
C CYS A 154 -12.17 -18.90 8.51
N GLU A 155 -11.79 -19.59 9.58
CA GLU A 155 -11.11 -20.90 9.54
C GLU A 155 -11.96 -21.98 8.86
N ARG A 156 -13.29 -21.91 9.02
CA ARG A 156 -14.21 -22.91 8.45
C ARG A 156 -14.46 -22.75 6.95
N CYS A 157 -14.75 -21.54 6.48
CA CYS A 157 -15.14 -21.34 5.08
C CYS A 157 -14.00 -20.86 4.19
N SER A 158 -12.85 -20.49 4.77
CA SER A 158 -11.66 -19.96 4.06
C SER A 158 -11.96 -18.78 3.13
N ARG A 159 -13.13 -18.14 3.24
CA ARG A 159 -13.54 -17.04 2.37
C ARG A 159 -12.72 -15.79 2.70
N TRP A 160 -11.67 -15.59 1.91
CA TRP A 160 -11.01 -14.30 1.73
C TRP A 160 -11.78 -13.51 0.66
N TYR A 161 -11.99 -12.21 0.92
CA TYR A 161 -12.48 -11.15 0.02
C TYR A 161 -13.96 -10.68 0.07
N ARG A 162 -14.02 -9.35 0.28
CA ARG A 162 -14.98 -8.29 -0.08
C ARG A 162 -16.40 -8.26 0.45
N ASN A 163 -17.11 -9.39 0.58
CA ASN A 163 -18.55 -9.29 0.90
C ASN A 163 -18.95 -9.95 2.23
N ASP A 164 -18.07 -10.78 2.82
CA ASP A 164 -18.43 -11.60 3.99
C ASP A 164 -17.60 -11.32 5.26
N PHE A 165 -16.49 -10.58 5.18
CA PHE A 165 -15.57 -10.34 6.31
C PHE A 165 -15.06 -8.88 6.37
N GLY A 166 -15.98 -7.93 6.21
CA GLY A 166 -15.67 -6.51 6.33
C GLY A 166 -15.63 -6.05 7.80
N TYR A 167 -14.85 -5.01 8.08
CA TYR A 167 -14.92 -4.27 9.34
C TYR A 167 -16.15 -3.35 9.31
N GLU A 168 -17.33 -3.98 9.32
CA GLU A 168 -18.63 -3.35 9.11
C GLU A 168 -19.74 -4.05 9.90
N ILE A 169 -20.88 -3.37 10.02
CA ILE A 169 -22.14 -4.00 10.44
C ILE A 169 -22.69 -4.81 9.26
N THR A 170 -22.82 -6.12 9.39
CA THR A 170 -23.31 -6.97 8.30
C THR A 170 -24.79 -6.72 7.99
N ASN A 171 -25.16 -6.75 6.70
CA ASN A 171 -26.56 -6.69 6.26
C ASN A 171 -27.32 -8.00 6.49
N LYS A 172 -26.60 -9.10 6.78
CA LYS A 172 -27.18 -10.41 7.04
C LYS A 172 -27.62 -10.52 8.49
N ALA A 173 -28.64 -11.33 8.74
CA ALA A 173 -29.05 -11.70 10.09
C ALA A 173 -28.08 -12.76 10.67
N THR A 174 -26.81 -12.40 10.83
CA THR A 174 -25.86 -13.27 11.51
C THR A 174 -25.95 -13.07 13.01
N PRO A 175 -25.83 -14.16 13.79
CA PRO A 175 -25.65 -14.05 15.23
C PRO A 175 -24.41 -13.22 15.58
N PRO A 176 -24.33 -12.70 16.82
CA PRO A 176 -23.18 -11.95 17.31
C PRO A 176 -21.92 -12.81 17.29
N PHE A 177 -20.76 -12.24 16.95
CA PHE A 177 -19.49 -12.98 16.88
C PHE A 177 -19.55 -14.21 15.97
N HIS A 178 -20.28 -14.14 14.86
CA HIS A 178 -20.33 -15.22 13.88
C HIS A 178 -19.88 -14.75 12.49
N CYS A 179 -19.25 -15.67 11.77
CA CYS A 179 -19.07 -15.52 10.34
C CYS A 179 -20.42 -15.60 9.61
N ASN A 180 -20.50 -15.01 8.42
CA ASN A 180 -21.63 -15.21 7.50
C ASN A 180 -21.86 -16.68 7.09
N CYS A 181 -20.88 -17.58 7.27
CA CYS A 181 -21.05 -19.02 7.07
C CYS A 181 -21.65 -19.75 8.30
N GLY A 182 -21.92 -19.04 9.39
CA GLY A 182 -22.43 -19.60 10.65
C GLY A 182 -21.34 -20.11 11.61
N ASN A 183 -20.05 -19.93 11.28
CA ASN A 183 -18.99 -20.25 12.23
C ASN A 183 -18.99 -19.26 13.41
N GLY A 184 -19.27 -19.73 14.61
CA GLY A 184 -19.13 -18.95 15.84
C GLY A 184 -17.67 -18.69 16.18
N TYR A 185 -17.38 -17.51 16.72
CA TYR A 185 -16.03 -17.16 17.18
C TYR A 185 -15.88 -17.21 18.70
N LEU A 186 -16.98 -17.09 19.46
CA LEU A 186 -16.94 -17.22 20.92
C LEU A 186 -16.72 -18.68 21.31
N GLU A 187 -15.93 -18.91 22.36
CA GLU A 187 -15.94 -20.19 23.06
C GLU A 187 -17.28 -20.33 23.81
N GLU A 188 -17.88 -21.52 23.71
CA GLU A 188 -19.13 -21.83 24.40
C GLU A 188 -18.89 -21.78 25.91
N ASN A 189 -19.62 -20.90 26.59
CA ASN A 189 -19.79 -20.91 28.03
C ASN A 189 -21.28 -20.94 28.32
N ASP A 190 -21.70 -21.67 29.35
CA ASP A 190 -23.11 -21.79 29.76
C ASP A 190 -23.70 -20.48 30.32
N GLU A 191 -22.93 -19.40 30.36
CA GLU A 191 -23.33 -18.10 30.88
C GLU A 191 -23.94 -17.21 29.78
N LEU A 192 -25.16 -16.71 30.02
CA LEU A 192 -25.83 -15.70 29.18
C LEU A 192 -25.00 -14.40 29.02
N PHE A 193 -24.11 -14.12 29.95
CA PHE A 193 -23.18 -12.99 29.92
C PHE A 193 -21.76 -13.51 30.14
N PRO A 194 -20.99 -13.77 29.08
CA PRO A 194 -19.63 -14.25 29.25
C PRO A 194 -18.79 -13.18 29.98
N ASN A 195 -17.90 -13.64 30.86
CA ASN A 195 -16.84 -12.79 31.40
C ASN A 195 -15.94 -12.29 30.25
N TRP A 196 -16.29 -11.12 29.71
CA TRP A 196 -15.63 -10.53 28.56
C TRP A 196 -14.14 -10.32 28.85
N TYR A 197 -13.28 -10.74 27.91
CA TYR A 197 -11.85 -10.43 28.03
C TYR A 197 -11.65 -8.92 28.04
N SER A 198 -11.01 -8.44 29.10
CA SER A 198 -10.80 -7.01 29.35
C SER A 198 -9.31 -6.71 29.50
N PRO A 199 -8.54 -6.74 28.40
CA PRO A 199 -7.13 -6.39 28.42
C PRO A 199 -6.95 -4.91 28.73
N ARG A 200 -5.83 -4.59 29.36
CA ARG A 200 -5.39 -3.24 29.67
C ARG A 200 -4.14 -2.88 28.87
N MET A 201 -3.79 -1.59 28.84
CA MET A 201 -2.54 -1.12 28.23
C MET A 201 -1.29 -1.86 28.75
N GLU A 202 -1.28 -2.22 30.04
CA GLU A 202 -0.22 -2.99 30.70
C GLU A 202 -0.09 -4.43 30.18
N ASP A 203 -1.13 -4.99 29.54
CA ASP A 203 -1.13 -6.35 28.98
C ASP A 203 -0.55 -6.42 27.55
N ILE A 204 -0.26 -5.27 26.92
CA ILE A 204 0.36 -5.23 25.59
C ILE A 204 1.74 -5.88 25.68
N LYS A 205 2.01 -6.99 25.00
CA LYS A 205 3.32 -7.67 24.99
C LYS A 205 4.29 -7.12 23.95
N SER A 206 3.79 -6.45 22.91
CA SER A 206 4.65 -5.82 21.88
C SER A 206 5.39 -4.62 22.45
N ILE A 207 6.72 -4.71 22.48
CA ILE A 207 7.60 -3.62 22.93
C ILE A 207 7.47 -2.44 21.98
N GLU A 208 7.46 -2.68 20.68
CA GLU A 208 7.35 -1.65 19.65
C GLU A 208 6.04 -0.87 19.76
N LEU A 209 4.92 -1.54 20.08
CA LEU A 209 3.63 -0.86 20.27
C LEU A 209 3.59 -0.07 21.57
N ARG A 210 4.19 -0.57 22.67
CA ARG A 210 4.32 0.23 23.89
C ARG A 210 5.09 1.52 23.60
N SER A 211 6.26 1.40 22.94
CA SER A 211 7.06 2.55 22.54
C SER A 211 6.27 3.53 21.67
N TRP A 212 5.46 3.03 20.73
CA TRP A 212 4.58 3.83 19.88
C TRP A 212 3.56 4.66 20.67
N LEU A 213 2.93 4.05 21.68
CA LEU A 213 1.90 4.69 22.49
C LEU A 213 2.49 5.68 23.50
N THR A 214 3.79 5.59 23.78
CA THR A 214 4.49 6.45 24.76
C THR A 214 5.51 7.40 24.12
N LEU A 215 5.41 7.66 22.81
CA LEU A 215 6.31 8.58 22.12
C LEU A 215 6.20 9.99 22.72
N ASN A 216 7.35 10.63 22.92
CA ASN A 216 7.40 12.02 23.35
C ASN A 216 7.18 12.99 22.17
N GLU A 217 7.04 14.29 22.47
CA GLU A 217 6.72 15.30 21.45
C GLU A 217 7.82 15.49 20.38
N GLU A 218 9.10 15.27 20.69
CA GLU A 218 10.17 15.33 19.70
C GLU A 218 10.12 14.13 18.75
N GLU A 219 9.92 12.94 19.30
CA GLU A 219 9.77 11.69 18.56
C GLU A 219 8.56 11.73 17.62
N LEU A 220 7.43 12.25 18.12
CA LEU A 220 6.22 12.47 17.35
C LEU A 220 6.46 13.39 16.16
N LYS A 221 7.20 14.49 16.35
CA LYS A 221 7.54 15.42 15.24
C LYS A 221 8.35 14.74 14.14
N VAL A 222 9.23 13.81 14.48
CA VAL A 222 10.01 13.05 13.49
C VAL A 222 9.11 12.14 12.66
N LEU A 223 8.22 11.39 13.31
CA LEU A 223 7.32 10.49 12.62
C LEU A 223 6.27 11.25 11.79
N GLN A 224 5.74 12.36 12.30
CA GLN A 224 4.84 13.26 11.57
C GLN A 224 5.55 13.91 10.37
N GLY A 225 6.86 14.13 10.46
CA GLY A 225 7.70 14.55 9.34
C GLY A 225 8.06 13.42 8.36
N THR A 226 7.62 12.18 8.59
CA THR A 226 7.98 11.02 7.77
C THR A 226 6.84 10.61 6.85
N TYR A 227 7.06 10.63 5.54
CA TYR A 227 6.13 10.08 4.55
C TYR A 227 6.39 8.60 4.28
N PHE A 228 5.32 7.82 4.35
CA PHE A 228 5.29 6.39 4.01
C PHE A 228 4.76 6.24 2.60
N LEU A 229 5.58 5.74 1.68
CA LEU A 229 5.10 5.39 0.35
C LEU A 229 4.07 4.27 0.46
N HIS A 230 2.80 4.58 0.20
CA HIS A 230 1.70 3.63 0.26
C HIS A 230 1.19 3.31 -1.15
N HIS A 231 0.89 2.04 -1.39
CA HIS A 231 0.17 1.59 -2.58
C HIS A 231 -0.73 0.41 -2.20
N LYS A 232 -1.89 0.29 -2.86
CA LYS A 232 -2.83 -0.83 -2.66
C LYS A 232 -2.19 -2.21 -2.87
N ASP A 233 -1.18 -2.27 -3.72
CA ASP A 233 -0.48 -3.50 -4.10
C ASP A 233 0.82 -3.72 -3.29
N PHE A 234 1.14 -2.83 -2.34
CA PHE A 234 2.25 -3.06 -1.43
C PHE A 234 1.81 -4.11 -0.40
N PRO A 235 2.53 -5.23 -0.25
CA PRO A 235 2.27 -6.14 0.84
C PRO A 235 2.45 -5.38 2.17
N LEU A 236 1.56 -5.64 3.13
CA LEU A 236 1.79 -5.24 4.51
C LEU A 236 3.13 -5.83 4.91
N GLN A 237 4.10 -4.96 5.20
CA GLN A 237 5.42 -5.42 5.59
C GLN A 237 5.43 -5.74 7.06
N ASN A 238 5.78 -6.98 7.37
CA ASN A 238 6.15 -7.38 8.71
C ASN A 238 7.20 -6.38 9.24
N ASN A 239 7.04 -5.97 10.50
CA ASN A 239 7.97 -5.07 11.22
C ASN A 239 7.98 -3.61 10.76
N LEU A 240 6.96 -3.09 10.05
CA LEU A 240 6.90 -1.65 9.74
C LEU A 240 6.91 -0.81 11.02
N LEU A 241 6.10 -1.16 12.02
CA LEU A 241 6.11 -0.50 13.31
C LEU A 241 7.52 -0.46 13.92
N LYS A 242 8.21 -1.60 13.94
CA LYS A 242 9.59 -1.70 14.42
C LYS A 242 10.54 -0.74 13.70
N LYS A 243 10.48 -0.67 12.37
CA LYS A 243 11.28 0.29 11.58
C LYS A 243 10.97 1.74 11.93
N MET A 244 9.71 2.07 12.22
CA MET A 244 9.33 3.42 12.65
C MET A 244 9.88 3.74 14.02
N ILE A 245 9.82 2.80 14.97
CA ILE A 245 10.42 3.00 16.30
C ILE A 245 11.94 3.12 16.21
N THR A 246 12.61 2.26 15.42
CA THR A 246 14.05 2.39 15.16
C THR A 246 14.42 3.74 14.56
N LEU A 247 13.59 4.29 13.66
CA LEU A 247 13.84 5.60 13.04
C LEU A 247 13.91 6.71 14.09
N VAL A 248 13.06 6.62 15.09
CA VAL A 248 13.02 7.56 16.22
C VAL A 248 14.21 7.34 17.14
N SER A 249 14.59 6.10 17.44
CA SER A 249 15.78 5.83 18.26
C SER A 249 17.09 6.30 17.59
N ASP A 250 17.15 6.29 16.26
CA ASP A 250 18.33 6.66 15.47
C ASP A 250 18.42 8.16 15.11
N ILE A 251 17.57 9.02 15.68
CA ILE A 251 17.58 10.49 15.46
C ILE A 251 19.00 11.11 15.53
N PRO A 252 19.87 10.75 16.50
CA PRO A 252 21.23 11.29 16.55
C PRO A 252 22.08 10.93 15.32
N HIS A 253 21.86 9.77 14.71
CA HIS A 253 22.59 9.31 13.52
C HIS A 253 22.04 9.91 12.22
N ILE A 254 20.75 10.26 12.17
CA ILE A 254 20.16 10.97 11.01
C ILE A 254 20.90 12.30 10.75
N LYS A 255 21.32 13.01 11.82
CA LYS A 255 22.12 14.24 11.72
C LYS A 255 23.48 14.06 11.02
N SER A 256 23.96 12.82 10.88
CA SER A 256 25.22 12.46 10.19
C SER A 256 25.03 11.90 8.76
N GLY A 257 23.79 11.71 8.31
CA GLY A 257 23.47 11.17 6.98
C GLY A 257 23.88 12.08 5.82
N ARG A 258 23.97 11.51 4.59
CA ARG A 258 24.33 12.26 3.37
C ARG A 258 23.36 13.43 3.15
N MET A 259 23.84 14.62 3.52
CA MET A 259 23.17 15.90 3.35
C MET A 259 22.86 16.16 1.87
N VAL A 260 21.63 16.55 1.56
CA VAL A 260 21.36 17.28 0.32
C VAL A 260 21.73 18.73 0.61
N SER A 261 22.88 19.17 0.10
CA SER A 261 23.18 20.60 0.01
C SER A 261 22.08 21.25 -0.82
N ASN A 262 21.53 22.38 -0.36
CA ASN A 262 20.68 23.24 -1.17
C ASN A 262 21.34 23.43 -2.54
N GLY A 263 20.85 22.75 -3.57
CA GLY A 263 21.33 22.97 -4.93
C GLY A 263 21.11 24.45 -5.24
N SER A 264 22.19 25.16 -5.50
CA SER A 264 22.19 26.55 -5.93
C SER A 264 21.68 26.62 -7.38
N ILE A 265 20.40 26.34 -7.58
CA ILE A 265 19.71 26.75 -8.80
C ILE A 265 18.83 27.93 -8.39
N SER A 266 19.11 29.06 -9.03
CA SER A 266 18.51 30.38 -8.83
C SER A 266 17.00 30.40 -9.20
N PHE A 267 16.18 29.69 -8.43
CA PHE A 267 14.72 29.84 -8.44
C PHE A 267 14.21 30.38 -7.10
N SER A 268 14.96 31.29 -6.48
CA SER A 268 14.51 32.09 -5.33
C SER A 268 13.17 32.81 -5.57
N ASN A 269 12.75 32.95 -6.84
CA ASN A 269 11.51 33.62 -7.24
C ASN A 269 10.30 32.68 -7.44
N ILE A 270 10.46 31.34 -7.46
CA ILE A 270 9.32 30.40 -7.42
C ILE A 270 9.12 29.91 -5.98
N LYS A 271 9.08 30.87 -5.04
CA LYS A 271 8.47 30.65 -3.72
C LYS A 271 6.94 30.68 -3.77
N GLY A 272 6.36 30.95 -4.95
CA GLY A 272 4.92 30.97 -5.16
C GLY A 272 4.33 29.57 -5.36
N ASN A 273 3.67 29.05 -4.31
CA ASN A 273 2.66 27.98 -4.32
C ASN A 273 2.87 26.81 -5.30
N MET A 274 3.27 25.64 -4.79
CA MET A 274 3.11 24.35 -5.48
C MET A 274 1.65 23.89 -5.62
N VAL A 275 0.69 24.65 -5.07
CA VAL A 275 -0.78 24.44 -5.15
C VAL A 275 -1.26 24.12 -6.59
N PRO A 276 -0.72 24.73 -7.67
CA PRO A 276 -1.15 24.42 -9.03
C PRO A 276 -0.69 23.06 -9.56
N LEU A 277 0.33 22.42 -8.97
CA LEU A 277 0.62 21.00 -9.26
C LEU A 277 -0.53 20.08 -8.79
N LEU A 278 -1.31 20.52 -7.80
CA LEU A 278 -2.51 19.80 -7.32
C LEU A 278 -3.72 20.01 -8.24
N LEU A 279 -3.73 21.06 -9.05
CA LEU A 279 -4.78 21.42 -10.01
C LEU A 279 -4.56 20.82 -11.41
N LEU A 280 -3.56 19.94 -11.57
CA LEU A 280 -3.19 19.31 -12.85
C LEU A 280 -4.31 18.47 -13.46
N ASP A 281 -5.26 18.03 -12.66
CA ASP A 281 -6.42 17.27 -13.14
C ASP A 281 -7.54 18.20 -13.68
N SER A 282 -7.44 19.52 -13.48
CA SER A 282 -8.58 20.45 -13.62
C SER A 282 -8.49 21.42 -14.82
N PHE A 283 -7.30 21.81 -15.30
CA PHE A 283 -7.16 22.82 -16.37
C PHE A 283 -5.95 22.58 -17.31
N PRO A 284 -6.13 21.82 -18.42
CA PRO A 284 -5.03 21.46 -19.33
C PRO A 284 -4.57 22.57 -20.29
N TYR A 285 -5.24 23.73 -20.38
CA TYR A 285 -5.02 24.70 -21.47
C TYR A 285 -4.15 25.92 -21.12
N ARG A 286 -3.88 26.22 -19.84
CA ARG A 286 -3.01 27.33 -19.43
C ARG A 286 -2.32 27.03 -18.10
N ASN A 287 -1.40 26.08 -18.10
CA ASN A 287 -0.61 25.80 -16.91
C ASN A 287 0.69 26.61 -16.93
N PRO A 288 0.82 27.69 -16.13
CA PRO A 288 2.04 28.49 -16.07
C PRO A 288 3.24 27.72 -15.50
N TYR A 289 3.04 26.48 -15.01
CA TYR A 289 4.05 25.60 -14.45
C TYR A 289 4.48 24.48 -15.41
N LEU A 290 4.16 24.55 -16.70
CA LEU A 290 4.64 23.59 -17.71
C LEU A 290 6.16 23.40 -17.64
N ASN A 291 6.92 24.47 -17.44
CA ASN A 291 8.38 24.41 -17.30
C ASN A 291 8.83 23.54 -16.11
N VAL A 292 8.12 23.58 -14.98
CA VAL A 292 8.44 22.77 -13.79
C VAL A 292 8.14 21.29 -14.04
N ILE A 293 6.99 21.02 -14.66
CA ILE A 293 6.62 19.65 -15.06
C ILE A 293 7.62 19.11 -16.07
N ASP A 294 8.08 19.96 -16.99
CA ASP A 294 9.09 19.62 -17.98
C ASP A 294 10.42 19.28 -17.35
N GLU A 295 10.87 20.08 -16.39
CA GLU A 295 12.08 19.86 -15.63
C GLU A 295 12.03 18.53 -14.85
N ILE A 296 10.92 18.26 -14.13
CA ILE A 296 10.73 16.99 -13.42
C ILE A 296 10.76 15.82 -14.40
N PHE A 297 10.04 15.90 -15.53
CA PHE A 297 10.05 14.83 -16.52
C PHE A 297 11.44 14.58 -17.11
N LEU A 298 12.15 15.64 -17.52
CA LEU A 298 13.50 15.54 -18.06
C LEU A 298 14.47 14.94 -17.03
N SER A 299 14.35 15.34 -15.77
CA SER A 299 15.17 14.81 -14.70
C SER A 299 14.90 13.34 -14.42
N THR A 300 13.63 12.93 -14.31
CA THR A 300 13.27 11.51 -14.15
C THR A 300 13.74 10.67 -15.34
N ARG A 301 13.68 11.21 -16.56
CA ARG A 301 14.23 10.57 -17.77
C ARG A 301 15.75 10.39 -17.68
N GLN A 302 16.48 11.39 -17.19
CA GLN A 302 17.93 11.29 -16.99
C GLN A 302 18.29 10.24 -15.95
N THR A 303 17.57 10.19 -14.82
CA THR A 303 17.74 9.19 -13.76
C THR A 303 17.55 7.77 -14.29
N ILE A 304 16.45 7.51 -15.00
CA ILE A 304 16.18 6.19 -15.59
C ILE A 304 17.25 5.82 -16.63
N LYS A 305 17.70 6.77 -17.45
CA LYS A 305 18.81 6.56 -18.39
C LYS A 305 20.11 6.23 -17.67
N ALA A 306 20.40 6.86 -16.53
CA ALA A 306 21.60 6.58 -15.75
C ALA A 306 21.57 5.17 -15.14
N ILE A 307 20.45 4.77 -14.53
CA ILE A 307 20.27 3.42 -13.96
C ILE A 307 20.34 2.37 -15.07
N SER A 308 19.61 2.58 -16.17
CA SER A 308 19.64 1.73 -17.35
C SER A 308 21.05 1.53 -17.89
N ARG A 309 21.86 2.60 -17.98
CA ARG A 309 23.27 2.53 -18.41
C ARG A 309 24.13 1.72 -17.44
N LYS A 310 23.95 1.91 -16.12
CA LYS A 310 24.66 1.14 -15.09
C LYS A 310 24.35 -0.34 -15.22
N ILE A 311 23.07 -0.72 -15.24
CA ILE A 311 22.64 -2.12 -15.41
C ILE A 311 23.14 -2.68 -16.74
N ARG A 312 23.03 -1.91 -17.83
CA ARG A 312 23.52 -2.31 -19.16
C ARG A 312 25.00 -2.65 -19.12
N LYS A 313 25.84 -1.83 -18.49
CA LYS A 313 27.29 -2.07 -18.37
C LYS A 313 27.58 -3.41 -17.71
N GLU A 314 26.89 -3.71 -16.61
CA GLU A 314 27.06 -4.97 -15.87
C GLU A 314 26.52 -6.18 -16.65
N VAL A 315 25.35 -6.04 -17.27
CA VAL A 315 24.74 -7.12 -18.06
C VAL A 315 25.55 -7.39 -19.34
N TYR A 316 25.95 -6.37 -20.09
CA TYR A 316 26.69 -6.54 -21.35
C TYR A 316 28.04 -7.22 -21.14
N LYS A 317 28.71 -6.99 -20.00
CA LYS A 317 30.00 -7.62 -19.67
C LYS A 317 29.95 -9.14 -19.81
N TYR A 318 28.83 -9.78 -19.45
CA TYR A 318 28.69 -11.24 -19.47
C TYR A 318 27.64 -11.77 -20.44
N HIS A 319 26.66 -10.95 -20.84
CA HIS A 319 25.45 -11.38 -21.55
C HIS A 319 25.22 -10.69 -22.90
N ARG A 320 26.23 -10.05 -23.50
CA ARG A 320 26.11 -9.37 -24.81
C ARG A 320 25.48 -10.27 -25.89
N SER A 321 25.94 -11.51 -26.01
CA SER A 321 25.39 -12.45 -26.99
C SER A 321 23.97 -12.88 -26.65
N CYS A 322 23.67 -13.08 -25.37
CA CYS A 322 22.33 -13.44 -24.91
C CYS A 322 21.33 -12.34 -25.28
N LEU A 323 21.68 -11.08 -25.03
CA LEU A 323 20.88 -9.92 -25.44
C LEU A 323 20.67 -9.87 -26.95
N LYS A 324 21.73 -10.10 -27.74
CA LYS A 324 21.61 -10.12 -29.21
C LYS A 324 20.70 -11.24 -29.70
N ARG A 325 20.78 -12.45 -29.11
CA ARG A 325 19.88 -13.56 -29.44
C ARG A 325 18.44 -13.24 -29.11
N MET A 326 18.18 -12.72 -27.91
CA MET A 326 16.80 -12.38 -27.49
C MET A 326 16.21 -11.24 -28.32
N LYS A 327 16.95 -10.14 -28.53
CA LYS A 327 16.49 -8.97 -29.29
C LYS A 327 16.15 -9.31 -30.74
N ASN A 328 16.89 -10.25 -31.34
CA ASN A 328 16.73 -10.65 -32.73
C ASN A 328 15.99 -11.98 -32.90
N HIS A 329 15.42 -12.54 -31.82
CA HIS A 329 14.78 -13.86 -31.84
C HIS A 329 15.64 -14.93 -32.56
N LEU A 330 16.96 -14.97 -32.26
CA LEU A 330 17.89 -15.91 -32.90
C LEU A 330 17.69 -17.32 -32.34
N ARG A 331 17.40 -18.29 -33.22
CA ARG A 331 17.12 -19.70 -32.88
C ARG A 331 17.63 -20.64 -33.97
N VAL A 332 17.85 -21.92 -33.64
CA VAL A 332 18.31 -22.91 -34.63
C VAL A 332 17.17 -23.35 -35.54
N SER A 333 15.97 -23.51 -34.99
CA SER A 333 14.71 -23.73 -35.71
C SER A 333 13.61 -22.84 -35.13
N GLU A 334 12.48 -22.72 -35.83
CA GLU A 334 11.34 -21.93 -35.37
C GLU A 334 10.74 -22.49 -34.05
N GLU A 335 10.76 -23.82 -33.93
CA GLU A 335 10.30 -24.60 -32.78
C GLU A 335 11.29 -24.58 -31.60
N ASP A 336 12.55 -24.16 -31.82
CA ASP A 336 13.59 -24.14 -30.80
C ASP A 336 13.39 -22.99 -29.78
N ASN A 337 12.66 -23.29 -28.71
CA ASN A 337 12.49 -22.45 -27.53
C ASN A 337 13.55 -22.71 -26.43
N SER A 338 14.64 -23.43 -26.73
CA SER A 338 15.60 -23.85 -25.71
C SER A 338 16.40 -22.69 -25.12
N PHE A 339 16.67 -21.64 -25.90
CA PHE A 339 17.49 -20.52 -25.44
C PHE A 339 16.71 -19.49 -24.61
N PHE A 340 16.95 -19.49 -23.29
CA PHE A 340 16.41 -18.50 -22.37
C PHE A 340 17.47 -18.05 -21.35
N CYS A 341 17.86 -16.79 -21.38
CA CYS A 341 18.76 -16.20 -20.37
C CYS A 341 17.97 -15.27 -19.45
N PRO A 342 17.78 -15.63 -18.16
CA PRO A 342 17.01 -14.83 -17.21
C PRO A 342 17.49 -13.37 -17.10
N VAL A 343 18.80 -13.15 -17.11
CA VAL A 343 19.41 -11.81 -17.01
C VAL A 343 19.11 -10.96 -18.23
N ALA A 344 19.27 -11.53 -19.43
CA ALA A 344 19.01 -10.81 -20.68
C ALA A 344 17.51 -10.50 -20.83
N PHE A 345 16.64 -11.45 -20.46
CA PHE A 345 15.20 -11.24 -20.45
C PHE A 345 14.81 -10.14 -19.46
N ALA A 346 15.27 -10.24 -18.20
CA ALA A 346 14.96 -9.26 -17.17
C ALA A 346 15.39 -7.84 -17.58
N TYR A 347 16.56 -7.70 -18.21
CA TYR A 347 17.02 -6.41 -18.74
C TYR A 347 16.09 -5.87 -19.83
N LEU A 348 15.77 -6.68 -20.84
CA LEU A 348 14.93 -6.23 -21.97
C LEU A 348 13.52 -5.90 -21.52
N GLU A 349 12.88 -6.74 -20.70
CA GLU A 349 11.52 -6.51 -20.21
C GLU A 349 11.43 -5.37 -19.21
N SER A 350 12.39 -5.23 -18.28
CA SER A 350 12.40 -4.06 -17.38
C SER A 350 12.55 -2.76 -18.17
N ARG A 351 13.45 -2.72 -19.16
CA ARG A 351 13.59 -1.56 -20.06
C ARG A 351 12.28 -1.32 -20.81
N LYS A 352 11.71 -2.34 -21.44
CA LYS A 352 10.47 -2.23 -22.20
C LYS A 352 9.35 -1.64 -21.36
N ASN A 353 9.09 -2.17 -20.18
CA ASN A 353 7.94 -1.77 -19.39
C ASN A 353 8.18 -0.46 -18.61
N LEU A 354 9.38 -0.25 -18.03
CA LEU A 354 9.67 0.96 -17.23
C LEU A 354 9.86 2.19 -18.10
N GLN A 355 10.47 2.01 -19.27
CA GLN A 355 10.70 3.09 -20.23
C GLN A 355 9.66 3.12 -21.36
N GLY A 356 8.73 2.17 -21.45
CA GLY A 356 7.70 2.23 -22.49
C GLY A 356 8.23 2.06 -23.91
N PHE A 357 9.17 1.14 -24.11
CA PHE A 357 9.43 0.68 -25.47
C PHE A 357 8.27 -0.20 -25.93
N ASN A 358 7.84 -0.05 -27.18
CA ASN A 358 6.70 -0.83 -27.71
C ASN A 358 6.99 -2.33 -27.71
N GLU A 359 8.24 -2.69 -27.99
CA GLU A 359 8.70 -4.07 -28.04
C GLU A 359 10.07 -4.23 -27.37
N ALA A 360 10.34 -5.38 -26.76
CA ALA A 360 11.66 -5.73 -26.21
C ALA A 360 12.77 -5.67 -27.29
N THR A 361 12.42 -5.98 -28.54
CA THR A 361 13.29 -5.91 -29.72
C THR A 361 13.75 -4.48 -30.04
N SER A 362 13.04 -3.47 -29.53
CA SER A 362 13.32 -2.06 -29.79
C SER A 362 14.17 -1.39 -28.70
N VAL A 363 14.44 -2.10 -27.59
CA VAL A 363 15.31 -1.61 -26.52
C VAL A 363 16.69 -1.25 -27.08
N ASP A 364 17.21 -0.09 -26.65
CA ASP A 364 18.44 0.56 -27.14
C ASP A 364 18.36 1.13 -28.58
N ASN A 365 17.20 1.09 -29.26
CA ASN A 365 16.97 1.90 -30.46
C ASN A 365 16.69 3.36 -30.05
N ARG A 366 17.37 4.33 -30.69
CA ARG A 366 17.24 5.76 -30.34
C ARG A 366 15.84 6.31 -30.60
N TYR A 367 15.09 5.73 -31.53
CA TYR A 367 13.81 6.26 -32.01
C TYR A 367 12.56 5.52 -31.51
N ALA A 368 12.73 4.52 -30.62
CA ALA A 368 11.64 3.60 -30.26
C ALA A 368 11.10 3.76 -28.83
N TYR A 369 11.50 4.83 -28.15
CA TYR A 369 10.94 5.18 -26.84
C TYR A 369 9.81 6.17 -27.09
N GLU A 370 8.59 5.81 -26.71
CA GLU A 370 7.46 6.74 -26.72
C GLU A 370 7.71 7.84 -25.68
N ASP A 371 7.54 9.11 -26.09
CA ASP A 371 7.74 10.27 -25.20
C ASP A 371 6.64 10.34 -24.12
N ARG A 372 6.42 11.53 -23.53
CA ARG A 372 5.30 11.75 -22.61
C ARG A 372 3.98 11.18 -23.12
N ILE A 373 3.20 10.65 -22.19
CA ILE A 373 1.80 10.27 -22.46
C ILE A 373 0.92 11.50 -22.29
N ASN A 374 1.31 12.43 -21.40
CA ASN A 374 0.58 13.68 -21.21
C ASN A 374 1.51 14.89 -21.38
N ASP A 375 1.46 15.51 -22.55
CA ASP A 375 2.27 16.69 -22.88
C ASP A 375 1.88 17.93 -22.07
N ARG A 376 0.71 17.92 -21.40
CA ARG A 376 0.16 19.08 -20.69
C ARG A 376 -0.12 18.85 -19.20
N GLY A 377 0.20 17.67 -18.68
CA GLY A 377 -0.03 17.29 -17.29
C GLY A 377 1.21 16.70 -16.64
N PHE A 378 1.13 16.42 -15.34
CA PHE A 378 2.24 15.76 -14.64
C PHE A 378 2.59 14.43 -15.31
N ASP A 379 3.84 14.32 -15.74
CA ASP A 379 4.38 13.08 -16.29
C ASP A 379 5.75 12.80 -15.71
N ILE A 380 6.08 11.51 -15.64
CA ILE A 380 7.41 11.04 -15.28
C ILE A 380 7.84 9.98 -16.29
N ALA A 381 9.14 9.83 -16.49
CA ALA A 381 9.63 8.87 -17.46
C ALA A 381 9.43 7.39 -17.04
N ASN A 382 9.07 7.11 -15.78
CA ASN A 382 8.77 5.76 -15.32
C ASN A 382 7.28 5.45 -15.55
N ARG A 383 7.00 4.61 -16.55
CA ARG A 383 5.62 4.32 -16.97
C ARG A 383 4.84 3.51 -15.96
N ILE A 384 5.44 2.44 -15.44
CA ILE A 384 4.70 1.51 -14.59
C ILE A 384 4.37 2.20 -13.27
N ASP A 385 5.30 2.95 -12.69
CA ASP A 385 5.12 3.56 -11.35
C ASP A 385 4.48 4.96 -11.39
N ARG A 386 4.05 5.44 -12.56
CA ARG A 386 3.52 6.80 -12.74
C ARG A 386 2.44 7.18 -11.73
N ASN A 387 1.41 6.35 -11.57
CA ASN A 387 0.29 6.65 -10.68
C ASN A 387 0.71 6.68 -9.20
N LEU A 388 1.64 5.79 -8.81
CA LEU A 388 2.21 5.76 -7.47
C LEU A 388 2.98 7.06 -7.18
N ILE A 389 3.88 7.44 -8.09
CA ILE A 389 4.68 8.66 -7.92
C ILE A 389 3.81 9.91 -7.98
N LEU A 390 2.78 9.95 -8.83
CA LEU A 390 1.82 11.05 -8.87
C LEU A 390 1.06 11.19 -7.55
N THR A 391 0.57 10.07 -7.00
CA THR A 391 -0.13 10.06 -5.71
C THR A 391 0.80 10.53 -4.59
N MET A 392 2.01 9.98 -4.53
CA MET A 392 3.04 10.42 -3.59
C MET A 392 3.34 11.92 -3.72
N THR A 393 3.53 12.41 -4.94
CA THR A 393 3.83 13.83 -5.19
C THR A 393 2.68 14.72 -4.71
N LYS A 394 1.42 14.33 -4.99
CA LYS A 394 0.24 15.04 -4.50
C LYS A 394 0.16 15.04 -2.98
N ASP A 395 0.44 13.93 -2.32
CA ASP A 395 0.45 13.84 -0.85
C ASP A 395 1.54 14.71 -0.22
N LEU A 396 2.76 14.66 -0.78
CA LEU A 396 3.91 15.42 -0.31
C LEU A 396 3.69 16.94 -0.45
N ILE A 397 3.09 17.37 -1.56
CA ILE A 397 2.78 18.80 -1.81
C ILE A 397 1.64 19.31 -0.92
N ARG A 398 0.64 18.46 -0.62
CA ARG A 398 -0.50 18.84 0.24
C ARG A 398 -0.14 18.91 1.72
N SER A 399 1.01 18.36 2.10
CA SER A 399 1.37 18.24 3.50
C SER A 399 2.02 19.49 4.03
N ASP A 400 1.43 20.02 5.09
CA ASP A 400 2.01 21.09 5.89
C ASP A 400 3.34 20.68 6.51
N ASN A 401 3.67 19.37 6.59
CA ASN A 401 4.92 18.87 7.16
C ASN A 401 6.11 18.90 6.19
N PHE A 402 5.88 19.11 4.90
CA PHE A 402 6.95 19.19 3.90
C PHE A 402 6.97 20.54 3.18
N ASN A 403 8.11 21.23 3.26
CA ASN A 403 8.35 22.44 2.47
C ASN A 403 9.20 22.10 1.23
N PHE A 404 8.52 21.71 0.15
CA PHE A 404 9.18 21.38 -1.12
C PHE A 404 9.35 22.61 -2.01
N ASN A 405 10.58 22.82 -2.47
CA ASN A 405 10.84 23.53 -3.72
C ASN A 405 11.04 22.50 -4.85
N VAL A 406 11.07 22.97 -6.10
CA VAL A 406 11.21 22.10 -7.28
C VAL A 406 12.43 21.17 -7.18
N PRO A 407 13.65 21.66 -6.87
CA PRO A 407 14.82 20.76 -6.76
C PRO A 407 14.70 19.68 -5.68
N LYS A 408 14.13 20.00 -4.51
CA LYS A 408 13.91 19.01 -3.44
C LYS A 408 12.91 17.94 -3.87
N LEU A 409 11.81 18.37 -4.51
CA LEU A 409 10.79 17.45 -4.99
C LEU A 409 11.35 16.53 -6.09
N GLU A 410 12.07 17.12 -7.05
CA GLU A 410 12.75 16.41 -8.12
C GLU A 410 13.73 15.37 -7.56
N TRP A 411 14.53 15.73 -6.55
CA TRP A 411 15.45 14.81 -5.89
C TRP A 411 14.72 13.63 -5.24
N VAL A 412 13.64 13.90 -4.49
CA VAL A 412 12.83 12.84 -3.87
C VAL A 412 12.24 11.90 -4.93
N ILE A 413 11.61 12.46 -5.98
CA ILE A 413 11.02 11.69 -7.07
C ILE A 413 12.08 10.81 -7.74
N ASN A 414 13.24 11.38 -8.09
CA ASN A 414 14.33 10.64 -8.73
C ASN A 414 14.84 9.51 -7.85
N ARG A 415 14.96 9.74 -6.54
CA ARG A 415 15.40 8.73 -5.59
C ARG A 415 14.39 7.59 -5.55
N VAL A 416 13.10 7.87 -5.37
CA VAL A 416 12.03 6.85 -5.37
C VAL A 416 12.05 6.06 -6.68
N ILE A 417 12.14 6.73 -7.83
CA ILE A 417 12.25 6.08 -9.14
C ILE A 417 13.46 5.17 -9.21
N ALA A 418 14.61 5.58 -8.67
CA ALA A 418 15.81 4.75 -8.67
C ALA A 418 15.64 3.46 -7.86
N HIS A 419 14.98 3.56 -6.70
CA HIS A 419 14.65 2.41 -5.88
C HIS A 419 13.66 1.48 -6.57
N LEU A 420 12.56 2.02 -7.10
CA LEU A 420 11.53 1.22 -7.78
C LEU A 420 12.10 0.54 -9.03
N TYR A 421 12.86 1.27 -9.87
CA TYR A 421 13.48 0.69 -11.07
C TYR A 421 14.38 -0.50 -10.70
N SER A 422 15.23 -0.33 -9.70
CA SER A 422 16.16 -1.38 -9.24
C SER A 422 15.40 -2.57 -8.65
N HIS A 423 14.33 -2.31 -7.90
CA HIS A 423 13.44 -3.34 -7.38
C HIS A 423 12.78 -4.15 -8.50
N HIS A 424 12.15 -3.50 -9.49
CA HIS A 424 11.49 -4.17 -10.61
C HIS A 424 12.43 -5.11 -11.35
N PHE A 425 13.63 -4.63 -11.67
CA PHE A 425 14.64 -5.43 -12.35
C PHE A 425 15.05 -6.66 -11.53
N ASN A 426 15.36 -6.46 -10.24
CA ASN A 426 15.79 -7.56 -9.36
C ASN A 426 14.66 -8.55 -9.06
N SER A 427 13.44 -8.06 -8.86
CA SER A 427 12.27 -8.90 -8.56
C SER A 427 11.91 -9.77 -9.77
N LEU A 428 11.93 -9.19 -10.98
CA LEU A 428 11.78 -9.96 -12.22
C LEU A 428 12.89 -11.01 -12.35
N LEU A 429 14.15 -10.62 -12.18
CA LEU A 429 15.28 -11.55 -12.27
C LEU A 429 15.16 -12.72 -11.28
N ASN A 430 14.81 -12.42 -10.03
CA ASN A 430 14.62 -13.44 -8.98
C ASN A 430 13.47 -14.40 -9.34
N SER A 431 12.36 -13.88 -9.85
CA SER A 431 11.22 -14.72 -10.27
C SER A 431 11.60 -15.70 -11.39
N LEU A 432 12.40 -15.24 -12.35
CA LEU A 432 12.88 -16.04 -13.48
C LEU A 432 13.94 -17.07 -13.09
N SER A 433 14.65 -16.83 -11.99
CA SER A 433 15.62 -17.78 -11.44
C SER A 433 14.99 -18.89 -10.59
N THR A 434 13.74 -18.72 -10.14
CA THR A 434 13.09 -19.61 -9.17
C THR A 434 11.88 -20.41 -9.70
N LYS A 435 11.33 -20.10 -10.89
CA LYS A 435 10.12 -20.77 -11.44
C LYS A 435 10.14 -21.04 -12.95
N ASN A 436 9.29 -22.00 -13.38
CA ASN A 436 8.92 -22.28 -14.77
C ASN A 436 8.24 -21.07 -15.43
N ARG A 437 8.47 -20.92 -16.74
CA ARG A 437 8.46 -19.69 -17.56
C ARG A 437 7.09 -18.99 -17.74
N GLU A 438 5.99 -19.54 -17.27
CA GLU A 438 4.67 -19.29 -17.90
C GLU A 438 3.88 -18.09 -17.41
N ASN A 439 4.31 -17.32 -16.40
CA ASN A 439 3.54 -16.12 -15.97
C ASN A 439 4.39 -15.04 -15.28
N THR A 440 5.43 -14.54 -15.97
CA THR A 440 6.35 -13.52 -15.42
C THR A 440 6.24 -12.18 -16.17
N SER A 441 5.09 -11.52 -16.07
CA SER A 441 4.99 -10.09 -16.44
C SER A 441 5.50 -9.22 -15.30
N VAL A 442 6.07 -8.05 -15.64
CA VAL A 442 6.51 -7.06 -14.62
C VAL A 442 5.33 -6.58 -13.78
N ASP A 443 4.14 -6.47 -14.35
CA ASP A 443 2.93 -6.03 -13.63
C ASP A 443 2.53 -6.99 -12.51
N TYR A 444 2.75 -8.30 -12.67
CA TYR A 444 2.40 -9.30 -11.66
C TYR A 444 3.35 -9.31 -10.45
N ILE A 445 4.59 -8.85 -10.63
CA ILE A 445 5.65 -8.94 -9.61
C ILE A 445 6.00 -7.56 -9.04
N LYS A 446 5.42 -6.51 -9.62
CA LYS A 446 5.77 -5.09 -9.48
C LYS A 446 6.18 -4.62 -8.08
N TYR A 447 5.48 -5.02 -7.03
CA TYR A 447 5.82 -4.58 -5.66
C TYR A 447 5.93 -5.73 -4.66
N LYS A 448 6.04 -6.96 -5.17
CA LYS A 448 6.19 -8.13 -4.30
C LYS A 448 7.53 -8.05 -3.58
N ASN A 449 7.49 -8.08 -2.24
CA ASN A 449 8.66 -7.91 -1.38
C ASN A 449 9.39 -6.57 -1.58
N LEU A 450 8.72 -5.55 -2.11
CA LEU A 450 9.27 -4.19 -2.10
C LEU A 450 9.40 -3.76 -0.66
N ASN A 451 10.59 -3.33 -0.25
CA ASN A 451 10.83 -2.74 1.07
C ASN A 451 10.21 -1.35 1.17
N GLN A 452 9.80 -0.99 2.39
CA GLN A 452 9.13 0.28 2.64
C GLN A 452 10.10 1.43 2.35
N ILE A 453 9.62 2.39 1.57
CA ILE A 453 10.32 3.64 1.31
C ILE A 453 9.80 4.67 2.32
N LEU A 454 10.73 5.28 3.06
CA LEU A 454 10.48 6.33 4.04
C LEU A 454 11.19 7.61 3.60
N ILE A 455 10.43 8.70 3.54
CA ILE A 455 10.97 10.04 3.24
C ILE A 455 10.82 10.84 4.52
N VAL A 456 11.93 11.28 5.12
CA VAL A 456 11.91 11.94 6.44
C VAL A 456 12.24 13.41 6.25
N ASN A 457 11.38 14.31 6.70
CA ASN A 457 11.71 15.71 6.87
C ASN A 457 12.13 15.95 8.32
N SER A 458 13.40 16.26 8.57
CA SER A 458 13.78 16.64 9.94
C SER A 458 13.44 18.11 10.15
N ARG A 459 12.32 18.38 10.82
CA ARG A 459 12.05 19.71 11.38
C ARG A 459 12.87 20.03 12.63
N LEU A 460 13.69 19.08 13.09
CA LEU A 460 14.38 19.12 14.37
C LEU A 460 15.34 20.30 14.55
N ASP A 461 15.90 20.86 13.47
CA ASP A 461 16.95 21.88 13.56
C ASP A 461 16.59 23.21 12.86
N ASN A 462 15.30 23.56 12.68
CA ASN A 462 14.86 24.74 11.89
C ASN A 462 15.45 24.82 10.47
N CYS A 463 16.08 23.74 9.99
CA CYS A 463 16.63 23.61 8.66
C CYS A 463 15.69 22.70 7.87
N ASP A 464 15.17 23.18 6.74
CA ASP A 464 14.35 22.38 5.81
C ASP A 464 15.19 21.26 5.13
N LYS A 465 15.62 20.25 5.89
CA LYS A 465 16.46 19.14 5.44
C LYS A 465 15.63 17.87 5.27
N ILE A 466 15.76 17.26 4.09
CA ILE A 466 15.13 15.97 3.77
C ILE A 466 16.20 14.88 3.90
N TYR A 467 15.88 13.87 4.70
CA TYR A 467 16.68 12.67 4.88
C TYR A 467 15.99 11.50 4.20
N TRP A 468 16.82 10.63 3.64
CA TRP A 468 16.38 9.38 3.04
C TRP A 468 16.87 8.25 3.93
N VAL A 469 15.94 7.52 4.54
CA VAL A 469 16.26 6.39 5.39
C VAL A 469 15.98 5.10 4.63
N ASP A 470 17.06 4.51 4.13
CA ASP A 470 17.04 3.19 3.50
C ASP A 470 17.10 2.11 4.59
N TYR A 471 15.97 1.51 4.95
CA TYR A 471 15.93 0.26 5.74
C TYR A 471 16.26 -0.99 4.89
N ILE A 472 17.01 -0.79 3.82
CA ILE A 472 17.25 -1.80 2.79
C ILE A 472 18.66 -2.39 3.00
N PRO A 473 18.83 -3.73 2.99
CA PRO A 473 20.12 -4.31 2.64
C PRO A 473 20.41 -3.94 1.18
N ASP A 474 21.16 -2.86 1.00
CA ASP A 474 21.71 -2.33 -0.24
C ASP A 474 21.36 -3.10 -1.54
N TYR A 475 20.11 -3.00 -2.04
CA TYR A 475 19.74 -3.53 -3.37
C TYR A 475 20.51 -2.82 -4.50
N SER A 476 21.21 -1.73 -4.18
CA SER A 476 22.16 -1.06 -5.07
C SER A 476 23.44 -1.89 -5.30
N LYS A 477 23.69 -2.91 -4.45
CA LYS A 477 24.43 -4.11 -4.83
C LYS A 477 23.56 -4.92 -5.79
N LEU A 478 23.44 -4.38 -7.01
CA LEU A 478 23.16 -5.15 -8.22
C LEU A 478 23.81 -6.51 -8.04
N ILE A 479 23.03 -7.60 -8.07
CA ILE A 479 23.52 -8.97 -7.87
C ILE A 479 24.83 -9.12 -8.65
N THR A 480 25.97 -9.11 -7.94
CA THR A 480 27.32 -9.12 -8.53
C THR A 480 27.64 -10.44 -9.23
N LYS A 481 26.66 -11.34 -9.28
CA LYS A 481 26.73 -12.72 -9.78
C LYS A 481 25.88 -12.93 -11.03
N TYR A 482 25.62 -11.90 -11.85
CA TYR A 482 24.89 -12.09 -13.12
C TYR A 482 25.51 -13.17 -14.02
N SER A 483 26.82 -13.37 -13.96
CA SER A 483 27.51 -14.44 -14.69
C SER A 483 27.06 -15.84 -14.27
N GLU A 484 26.74 -16.06 -12.99
CA GLU A 484 26.31 -17.36 -12.44
C GLU A 484 24.90 -17.73 -12.91
N LEU A 485 24.05 -16.74 -13.16
CA LEU A 485 22.68 -16.92 -13.65
C LEU A 485 22.60 -17.14 -15.17
N CYS A 486 23.73 -17.12 -15.89
CA CYS A 486 23.74 -17.38 -17.32
C CYS A 486 23.64 -18.88 -17.59
N PRO A 487 22.69 -19.37 -18.42
CA PRO A 487 22.68 -20.78 -18.84
C PRO A 487 23.93 -21.12 -19.66
N ASN A 488 24.52 -20.14 -20.36
CA ASN A 488 25.74 -20.31 -21.13
C ASN A 488 26.95 -19.97 -20.25
N LYS A 489 27.48 -20.98 -19.56
CA LYS A 489 28.61 -20.82 -18.64
C LYS A 489 29.93 -20.52 -19.36
N SER A 490 30.11 -21.04 -20.57
CA SER A 490 31.35 -20.84 -21.35
C SER A 490 31.23 -19.77 -22.44
N VAL A 491 32.38 -19.17 -22.82
CA VAL A 491 32.47 -18.25 -23.98
C VAL A 491 32.01 -18.94 -25.26
N LYS A 492 32.34 -20.23 -25.45
CA LYS A 492 31.93 -21.03 -26.62
C LYS A 492 30.41 -21.13 -26.74
N GLN A 493 29.71 -21.44 -25.65
CA GLN A 493 28.24 -21.49 -25.63
C GLN A 493 27.59 -20.12 -25.88
N ARG A 494 28.27 -19.03 -25.53
CA ARG A 494 27.81 -17.66 -25.79
C ARG A 494 28.04 -17.21 -27.24
N ARG A 495 28.83 -17.90 -28.05
CA ARG A 495 29.01 -17.51 -29.47
C ARG A 495 27.74 -17.80 -30.27
N ILE A 496 27.27 -16.81 -31.01
CA ILE A 496 26.16 -16.99 -31.94
C ILE A 496 26.61 -17.96 -33.02
N LYS A 497 25.83 -19.03 -33.24
CA LYS A 497 26.17 -20.06 -34.21
C LYS A 497 25.71 -19.62 -35.59
N THR A 498 26.42 -20.06 -36.63
CA THR A 498 26.02 -19.85 -38.03
C THR A 498 24.66 -20.49 -38.36
N SER A 499 24.30 -21.54 -37.62
CA SER A 499 22.99 -22.21 -37.73
C SER A 499 21.83 -21.41 -37.12
N GLU A 500 22.09 -20.37 -36.31
CA GLU A 500 21.01 -19.57 -35.71
C GLU A 500 20.46 -18.57 -36.73
N LYS A 501 19.17 -18.70 -37.07
CA LYS A 501 18.43 -17.80 -37.95
C LYS A 501 17.64 -16.77 -37.15
N ASN A 502 17.32 -15.63 -37.76
CA ASN A 502 16.58 -14.54 -37.13
C ASN A 502 15.08 -14.70 -37.42
N TYR A 503 14.31 -14.99 -36.37
CA TYR A 503 12.87 -15.19 -36.43
C TYR A 503 12.09 -13.95 -35.96
N ASN A 504 12.68 -12.76 -36.04
CA ASN A 504 11.95 -11.53 -35.71
C ASN A 504 10.81 -11.32 -36.73
N PRO A 505 9.55 -11.15 -36.28
CA PRO A 505 8.40 -11.03 -37.17
C PRO A 505 8.54 -9.94 -38.24
N ARG A 506 9.15 -8.79 -37.89
CA ARG A 506 9.37 -7.70 -38.86
C ARG A 506 10.35 -8.09 -39.95
N LYS A 507 11.40 -8.83 -39.59
CA LYS A 507 12.41 -9.28 -40.56
C LYS A 507 11.82 -10.33 -41.49
N LEU A 508 11.09 -11.31 -40.94
CA LEU A 508 10.38 -12.31 -41.74
C LEU A 508 9.36 -11.67 -42.69
N ALA A 509 8.66 -10.62 -42.24
CA ALA A 509 7.74 -9.85 -43.10
C ALA A 509 8.47 -9.14 -44.25
N ILE A 510 9.61 -8.51 -43.99
CA ILE A 510 10.44 -7.86 -45.03
C ILE A 510 10.95 -8.88 -46.03
N GLU A 511 11.52 -10.00 -45.57
CA GLU A 511 12.03 -11.06 -46.44
C GLU A 511 10.92 -11.64 -47.34
N LYS A 512 9.70 -11.79 -46.81
CA LYS A 512 8.51 -12.23 -47.56
C LYS A 512 8.04 -11.19 -48.59
N LEU A 513 8.21 -9.90 -48.32
CA LEU A 513 7.90 -8.83 -49.28
C LEU A 513 8.95 -8.78 -50.40
N ASP A 514 10.24 -8.93 -50.07
CA ASP A 514 11.32 -8.93 -51.05
C ASP A 514 11.28 -10.16 -51.96
N SER A 515 10.92 -11.34 -51.42
CA SER A 515 10.73 -12.55 -52.24
C SER A 515 9.57 -12.40 -53.23
N ARG A 516 8.52 -11.64 -52.85
CA ARG A 516 7.38 -11.33 -53.73
C ARG A 516 7.68 -10.28 -54.80
N ARG A 517 8.77 -9.53 -54.68
CA ARG A 517 9.21 -8.55 -55.68
C ARG A 517 10.18 -9.14 -56.70
N LYS A 518 10.79 -10.28 -56.39
CA LYS A 518 11.76 -10.99 -57.24
C LYS A 518 11.12 -12.08 -58.09
N ASN A 519 9.96 -12.57 -57.66
CA ASN A 519 9.04 -13.38 -58.46
C ASN A 519 8.01 -12.45 -59.09
#